data_AF-A0A3D2M4N3-F1
#
_entry.id   AF-A0A3D2M4N3-F1
#
_cell.length_a   1.000
_cell.length_b   1.000
_cell.length_c   1.000
_cell.angle_alpha   90.00
_cell.angle_beta   90.00
_cell.angle_gamma   90.00
#
_symmetry.space_group_name_H-M   'P 1'
#
loop_
_entity.id
_entity.type
_entity.pdbx_description
1 polymer ?
#
loop_
_entity_poly.entity_id
_entity_poly.type
_entity_poly.pdbx_seq_one_letter_code
_entity_poly.pdbx_strand_id
1 'polypeptide(L)'
;MTERTEARPEEQSEAPPGERGTLWLLTFGPAIWAVHFVLSYMAAAVWCAKVVGRTGPLGDVRIVIGVLTLLALVGIALTGWRGWRMHTFGHATAPHDFDTPGDRHRFLGFSTLLLSGLSFVATVFVALCVVFIRSCA
;
A
#
# COMPACT_ATOMS: atom_id res chain seq x y z
N MET A 1 28.54 -16.12 -43.84
CA MET A 1 27.70 -15.08 -44.45
C MET A 1 26.68 -14.68 -43.39
N THR A 2 27.06 -13.86 -42.40
CA THR A 2 26.81 -12.39 -42.31
C THR A 2 25.32 -12.07 -42.48
N GLU A 3 24.58 -11.41 -41.59
CA GLU A 3 24.86 -10.33 -40.61
C GLU A 3 23.91 -10.46 -39.39
N ARG A 4 24.36 -10.31 -38.13
CA ARG A 4 24.37 -9.07 -37.31
C ARG A 4 23.09 -8.22 -37.40
N THR A 5 22.30 -8.19 -36.31
CA THR A 5 21.77 -6.94 -35.74
C THR A 5 21.72 -7.08 -34.22
N GLU A 6 22.61 -6.34 -33.58
CA GLU A 6 22.61 -6.02 -32.16
C GLU A 6 21.39 -5.15 -31.81
N ALA A 7 20.91 -5.32 -30.57
CA ALA A 7 20.21 -4.35 -29.74
C ALA A 7 18.86 -3.76 -30.23
N ARG A 8 17.78 -4.06 -29.49
CA ARG A 8 17.02 -2.99 -28.82
C ARG A 8 16.33 -3.46 -27.52
N PRO A 9 16.61 -2.82 -26.37
CA PRO A 9 15.95 -3.06 -25.08
C PRO A 9 14.52 -2.49 -25.09
N GLU A 10 13.60 -3.07 -25.86
CA GLU A 10 12.25 -2.52 -26.11
C GLU A 10 11.12 -3.53 -25.98
N GLU A 11 11.33 -4.70 -25.36
CA GLU A 11 10.19 -5.48 -24.84
C GLU A 11 9.72 -4.95 -23.47
N GLN A 12 10.15 -3.75 -23.11
CA GLN A 12 9.37 -2.83 -22.27
C GLN A 12 8.31 -2.11 -23.12
N SER A 13 7.66 -2.84 -24.03
CA SER A 13 6.53 -2.36 -24.84
C SER A 13 5.33 -2.21 -23.91
N GLU A 14 5.43 -1.15 -23.12
CA GLU A 14 4.37 -0.21 -22.89
C GLU A 14 3.01 -0.88 -22.72
N ALA A 15 2.87 -1.59 -21.58
CA ALA A 15 1.62 -2.14 -21.10
C ALA A 15 0.49 -1.16 -21.48
N PRO A 16 -0.51 -1.58 -22.29
CA PRO A 16 -1.59 -0.72 -22.75
C PRO A 16 -2.06 0.14 -21.57
N PRO A 17 -2.39 1.43 -21.77
CA PRO A 17 -2.53 2.40 -20.67
C PRO A 17 -3.37 1.93 -19.47
N GLY A 18 -4.33 1.00 -19.68
CA GLY A 18 -5.07 0.32 -18.62
C GLY A 18 -4.26 -0.60 -17.68
N GLU A 19 -3.26 -1.35 -18.17
CA GLU A 19 -2.45 -2.27 -17.35
C GLU A 19 -1.47 -1.52 -16.43
N ARG A 20 -0.87 -0.42 -16.90
CA ARG A 20 -0.02 0.47 -16.07
C ARG A 20 -0.81 1.07 -14.90
N GLY A 21 -2.07 1.44 -15.11
CA GLY A 21 -2.94 1.96 -14.07
C GLY A 21 -3.24 0.94 -12.96
N THR A 22 -3.46 -0.33 -13.33
CA THR A 22 -3.73 -1.41 -12.37
C THR A 22 -2.49 -1.80 -11.57
N LEU A 23 -1.30 -1.82 -12.20
CA LEU A 23 -0.03 -2.02 -11.50
C LEU A 23 0.23 -0.95 -10.43
N TRP A 24 -0.09 0.30 -10.72
CA TRP A 24 0.00 1.38 -9.73
C TRP A 24 -0.95 1.16 -8.56
N LEU A 25 -2.19 0.73 -8.84
CA LEU A 25 -3.21 0.45 -7.82
C LEU A 25 -2.76 -0.64 -6.83
N LEU A 26 -2.04 -1.65 -7.32
CA LEU A 26 -1.47 -2.74 -6.52
C LEU A 26 -0.49 -2.22 -5.45
N THR A 27 0.35 -1.26 -5.82
CA THR A 27 1.41 -0.73 -4.93
C THR A 27 0.90 0.37 -3.99
N PHE A 28 -0.21 1.04 -4.30
CA PHE A 28 -0.73 2.15 -3.49
C PHE A 28 -1.00 1.77 -2.03
N GLY A 29 -1.65 0.61 -1.77
CA GLY A 29 -1.95 0.16 -0.41
C GLY A 29 -0.70 0.00 0.46
N PRO A 30 0.27 -0.84 0.04
CA PRO A 30 1.56 -0.99 0.74
C PRO A 30 2.36 0.31 0.86
N ALA A 31 2.33 1.18 -0.17
CA ALA A 31 3.02 2.47 -0.12
C ALA A 31 2.43 3.41 0.93
N ILE A 32 1.10 3.48 1.05
CA ILE A 32 0.44 4.30 2.08
C ILE A 32 0.83 3.80 3.48
N TRP A 33 0.83 2.48 3.69
CA TRP A 33 1.30 1.88 4.95
C TRP A 33 2.76 2.24 5.25
N ALA A 34 3.66 2.12 4.27
CA ALA A 34 5.08 2.42 4.48
C ALA A 34 5.30 3.89 4.85
N VAL A 35 4.62 4.81 4.16
CA VAL A 35 4.66 6.25 4.47
C VAL A 35 4.11 6.52 5.88
N HIS A 36 2.97 5.92 6.23
CA HIS A 36 2.40 6.03 7.57
C HIS A 36 3.37 5.56 8.65
N PHE A 37 4.00 4.40 8.46
CA PHE A 37 4.96 3.83 9.39
C PHE A 37 6.15 4.76 9.60
N VAL A 38 6.76 5.24 8.51
CA VAL A 38 7.92 6.15 8.57
C VAL A 38 7.56 7.46 9.26
N LEU A 39 6.44 8.08 8.89
CA LEU A 39 6.01 9.34 9.51
C LEU A 39 5.69 9.18 10.99
N SER A 40 5.01 8.10 11.37
CA SER A 40 4.67 7.81 12.77
C SER A 40 5.93 7.57 13.61
N TYR A 41 6.87 6.79 13.07
CA TYR A 41 8.16 6.51 13.71
C TYR A 41 8.99 7.79 13.87
N MET A 42 9.12 8.58 12.80
CA MET A 42 9.86 9.84 12.85
C MET A 42 9.24 10.83 13.83
N ALA A 43 7.91 10.96 13.85
CA ALA A 43 7.22 11.83 14.80
C ALA A 43 7.53 11.43 16.24
N ALA A 44 7.43 10.14 16.58
CA ALA A 44 7.76 9.64 17.92
C ALA A 44 9.24 9.86 18.27
N ALA A 45 10.16 9.53 17.35
CA ALA A 45 11.60 9.69 17.56
C ALA A 45 11.99 11.16 17.78
N VAL A 46 11.50 12.07 16.94
CA VAL A 46 11.75 13.52 17.08
C VAL A 46 11.14 14.05 18.36
N TRP A 47 9.91 13.63 18.72
CA TRP A 47 9.26 14.04 19.96
C TRP A 47 10.09 13.67 21.20
N CYS A 48 10.51 12.40 21.27
CA CYS A 48 11.31 11.90 22.39
C CYS A 48 12.72 12.49 22.44
N ALA A 49 13.34 12.76 21.29
CA ALA A 49 14.71 13.30 21.22
C ALA A 49 14.78 14.82 21.41
N LYS A 50 13.76 15.57 20.98
CA LYS A 50 13.82 17.04 20.86
C LYS A 50 12.80 17.81 21.67
N VAL A 51 11.66 17.21 22.07
CA VAL A 51 10.57 17.95 22.72
C VAL A 51 10.48 17.64 24.21
N VAL A 52 10.28 16.37 24.57
CA VAL A 52 9.99 15.97 25.96
C VAL A 52 11.15 15.26 26.66
N GLY A 53 12.18 14.85 25.91
CA GLY A 53 13.30 14.07 26.42
C GLY A 53 12.97 12.59 26.64
N ARG A 54 13.99 11.82 27.03
CA ARG A 54 13.99 10.35 27.00
C ARG A 54 13.00 9.70 27.98
N THR A 55 12.60 10.40 29.05
CA THR A 55 11.61 9.94 30.03
C THR A 55 10.28 10.69 29.94
N GLY A 56 10.14 11.54 28.92
CA GLY A 56 8.96 12.36 28.74
C GLY A 56 7.73 11.56 28.28
N PRO A 57 6.52 12.10 28.51
CA PRO A 57 5.28 11.48 28.05
C PRO A 57 5.08 11.65 26.53
N LEU A 58 4.49 10.65 25.87
CA LEU A 58 4.12 10.74 24.45
C LEU A 58 2.85 11.56 24.17
N GLY A 59 2.15 12.05 25.20
CA GLY A 59 0.79 12.61 25.14
C GLY A 59 0.36 13.22 23.80
N ASP A 60 0.94 14.35 23.42
CA ASP A 60 0.51 15.13 22.25
C ASP A 60 0.86 14.47 20.91
N VAL A 61 2.01 13.81 20.80
CA VAL A 61 2.42 13.14 19.55
C VAL A 61 1.48 11.98 19.18
N ARG A 62 0.77 11.40 20.17
CA ARG A 62 -0.22 10.35 19.93
C ARG A 62 -1.41 10.86 19.12
N ILE A 63 -1.80 12.13 19.27
CA ILE A 63 -2.87 12.74 18.48
C ILE A 63 -2.43 12.84 17.02
N VAL A 64 -1.18 13.29 16.78
CA VAL A 64 -0.60 13.37 15.43
C VAL A 64 -0.57 12.00 14.78
N ILE A 65 -0.08 10.97 15.49
CA ILE A 65 -0.04 9.59 14.98
C ILE A 65 -1.47 9.05 14.75
N GLY A 66 -2.41 9.38 15.62
CA GLY A 66 -3.82 9.01 15.46
C GLY A 66 -4.43 9.58 14.17
N VAL A 67 -4.16 10.86 13.88
CA VAL A 67 -4.61 11.51 12.63
C VAL A 67 -3.94 10.87 11.41
N LEU A 68 -2.62 10.64 11.45
CA LEU A 68 -1.90 9.95 10.36
C LEU A 68 -2.46 8.55 10.11
N THR A 69 -2.77 7.82 11.17
CA THR A 69 -3.38 6.48 11.10
C THR A 69 -4.74 6.55 10.44
N LEU A 70 -5.62 7.47 10.86
CA LEU A 70 -6.94 7.60 10.26
C LEU A 70 -6.85 7.88 8.76
N LEU A 71 -5.98 8.81 8.35
CA LEU A 71 -5.76 9.15 6.94
C LEU A 71 -5.25 7.94 6.14
N ALA A 72 -4.30 7.19 6.71
CA ALA A 72 -3.76 5.99 6.09
C ALA A 72 -4.83 4.89 5.92
N LEU A 73 -5.62 4.63 6.97
CA LEU A 73 -6.70 3.63 6.93
C LEU A 73 -7.76 3.98 5.89
N VAL A 74 -8.14 5.26 5.79
CA VAL A 74 -9.08 5.73 4.75
C VAL A 74 -8.49 5.50 3.36
N GLY A 75 -7.23 5.90 3.13
CA GLY A 75 -6.57 5.70 1.84
C GLY A 75 -6.45 4.22 1.43
N ILE A 76 -6.09 3.35 2.37
CA ILE A 76 -5.98 1.90 2.14
C ILE A 76 -7.36 1.30 1.89
N ALA A 77 -8.38 1.67 2.65
CA ALA A 77 -9.75 1.17 2.46
C ALA A 77 -10.31 1.57 1.09
N LEU A 78 -10.08 2.82 0.64
CA LEU A 78 -10.48 3.27 -0.69
C LEU A 78 -9.73 2.51 -1.81
N THR A 79 -8.45 2.20 -1.61
CA THR A 79 -7.64 1.43 -2.56
C THR A 79 -8.14 -0.03 -2.64
N GLY A 80 -8.37 -0.66 -1.50
CA GLY A 80 -8.95 -2.01 -1.44
C GLY A 80 -10.35 -2.07 -2.04
N TRP A 81 -11.19 -1.06 -1.80
CA TRP A 81 -12.53 -0.99 -2.39
C TRP A 81 -12.49 -0.85 -3.92
N ARG A 82 -11.54 -0.09 -4.48
CA ARG A 82 -11.30 -0.06 -5.93
C ARG A 82 -10.86 -1.43 -6.46
N GLY A 83 -9.95 -2.12 -5.77
CA GLY A 83 -9.54 -3.49 -6.12
C GLY A 83 -10.72 -4.48 -6.13
N TRP A 84 -11.57 -4.41 -5.10
CA TRP A 84 -12.82 -5.18 -5.04
C TRP A 84 -13.73 -4.90 -6.23
N ARG A 85 -13.98 -3.62 -6.54
CA ARG A 85 -14.83 -3.21 -7.67
C ARG A 85 -14.28 -3.70 -9.02
N MET A 86 -12.96 -3.72 -9.22
CA MET A 86 -12.33 -4.28 -10.42
C MET A 86 -12.53 -5.80 -10.51
N HIS A 87 -12.38 -6.52 -9.40
CA HIS A 87 -12.59 -7.96 -9.37
C HIS A 87 -14.05 -8.36 -9.63
N THR A 88 -15.02 -7.66 -9.00
CA THR A 88 -16.45 -8.01 -9.08
C THR A 88 -17.11 -7.60 -10.41
N PHE A 89 -16.44 -6.86 -11.29
CA PHE A 89 -17.01 -6.45 -12.58
C PHE A 89 -17.10 -7.65 -13.56
N GLY A 90 -18.32 -8.14 -13.82
CA GLY A 90 -18.67 -9.10 -14.88
C GLY A 90 -19.05 -10.52 -14.42
N HIS A 91 -20.03 -11.13 -15.09
CA HIS A 91 -20.64 -12.44 -14.77
C HIS A 91 -19.92 -13.66 -15.40
N ALA A 92 -18.59 -13.67 -15.47
CA ALA A 92 -17.88 -14.82 -16.03
C ALA A 92 -17.59 -15.87 -14.94
N THR A 93 -18.14 -17.07 -15.11
CA THR A 93 -17.99 -18.25 -14.25
C THR A 93 -16.57 -18.79 -14.28
N ALA A 94 -16.01 -19.15 -13.13
CA ALA A 94 -14.75 -19.88 -12.99
C ALA A 94 -14.80 -21.24 -13.71
N PRO A 95 -13.67 -21.76 -14.25
CA PRO A 95 -12.27 -21.43 -13.96
C PRO A 95 -11.62 -20.45 -14.96
N HIS A 96 -10.96 -19.41 -14.45
CA HIS A 96 -10.32 -18.33 -15.21
C HIS A 96 -8.87 -18.66 -15.58
N ASP A 97 -8.64 -19.81 -16.22
CA ASP A 97 -7.31 -20.30 -16.63
C ASP A 97 -6.95 -19.93 -18.09
N PHE A 98 -7.79 -19.12 -18.75
CA PHE A 98 -7.52 -18.67 -20.11
C PHE A 98 -6.64 -17.41 -20.08
N ASP A 99 -5.66 -17.34 -20.98
CA ASP A 99 -4.74 -16.20 -21.09
C ASP A 99 -5.41 -14.98 -21.75
N THR A 100 -6.60 -14.60 -21.26
CA THR A 100 -7.39 -13.48 -21.76
C THR A 100 -7.07 -12.21 -20.97
N PRO A 101 -7.08 -11.02 -21.61
CA PRO A 101 -6.84 -9.75 -20.92
C PRO A 101 -7.79 -9.47 -19.74
N GLY A 102 -9.02 -10.03 -19.79
CA GLY A 102 -10.01 -9.88 -18.73
C GLY A 102 -9.67 -10.66 -17.45
N ASP A 103 -9.11 -11.86 -17.58
CA ASP A 103 -8.74 -12.71 -16.45
C ASP A 103 -7.51 -12.15 -15.71
N ARG A 104 -6.53 -11.61 -16.45
CA ARG A 104 -5.38 -10.89 -15.89
C ARG A 104 -5.81 -9.69 -15.03
N HIS A 105 -6.79 -8.91 -15.49
CA HIS A 105 -7.27 -7.73 -14.76
C HIS A 105 -7.96 -8.09 -13.44
N ARG A 106 -8.69 -9.21 -13.41
CA ARG A 106 -9.36 -9.72 -12.21
C ARG A 106 -8.38 -10.26 -11.17
N PHE A 107 -7.36 -10.98 -11.61
CA PHE A 107 -6.27 -11.42 -10.75
C PHE A 107 -5.58 -10.23 -10.08
N LEU A 108 -5.19 -9.21 -10.84
CA LEU A 108 -4.58 -7.99 -10.30
C LEU A 108 -5.52 -7.26 -9.32
N GLY A 109 -6.82 -7.22 -9.60
CA GLY A 109 -7.83 -6.69 -8.68
C GLY A 109 -7.89 -7.44 -7.35
N PHE A 110 -7.85 -8.78 -7.38
CA PHE A 110 -7.82 -9.62 -6.18
C PHE A 110 -6.52 -9.45 -5.38
N SER A 111 -5.36 -9.45 -6.04
CA SER A 111 -4.08 -9.19 -5.38
C SER A 111 -4.05 -7.81 -4.73
N THR A 112 -4.64 -6.79 -5.37
CA THR A 112 -4.77 -5.44 -4.80
C THR A 112 -5.63 -5.45 -3.54
N LEU A 113 -6.73 -6.20 -3.52
CA LEU A 113 -7.58 -6.37 -2.34
C LEU A 113 -6.78 -7.00 -1.18
N LEU A 114 -6.07 -8.10 -1.45
CA LEU A 114 -5.29 -8.81 -0.44
C LEU A 114 -4.16 -7.94 0.13
N LEU A 115 -3.40 -7.26 -0.73
CA LEU A 115 -2.33 -6.36 -0.31
C LEU A 115 -2.87 -5.16 0.47
N SER A 116 -4.03 -4.62 0.07
CA SER A 116 -4.69 -3.55 0.83
C SER A 116 -5.16 -4.04 2.19
N GLY A 117 -5.74 -5.25 2.28
CA GLY A 117 -6.13 -5.87 3.54
C GLY A 117 -4.94 -6.10 4.47
N LEU A 118 -3.83 -6.63 3.95
CA LEU A 118 -2.59 -6.79 4.71
C LEU A 118 -2.05 -5.44 5.22
N SER A 119 -2.03 -4.43 4.35
CA SER A 119 -1.57 -3.07 4.69
C SER A 119 -2.46 -2.42 5.76
N PHE A 120 -3.77 -2.68 5.72
CA PHE A 120 -4.72 -2.21 6.73
C PHE A 120 -4.40 -2.81 8.10
N VAL A 121 -4.24 -4.13 8.17
CA VAL A 121 -3.88 -4.84 9.41
C VAL A 121 -2.54 -4.35 9.95
N ALA A 122 -1.54 -4.19 9.08
CA ALA A 122 -0.23 -3.68 9.47
C ALA A 122 -0.32 -2.24 10.02
N THR A 123 -1.15 -1.37 9.42
CA THR A 123 -1.38 0.01 9.89
C THR A 123 -2.04 0.02 11.28
N VAL A 124 -3.06 -0.81 11.50
CA VAL A 124 -3.70 -0.96 12.82
C VAL A 124 -2.70 -1.45 13.86
N PHE A 125 -1.86 -2.42 13.51
CA PHE A 125 -0.82 -2.93 14.41
C PHE A 125 0.15 -1.83 14.84
N VAL A 126 0.64 -1.01 13.90
CA VAL A 126 1.51 0.15 14.22
C VAL A 126 0.80 1.14 15.15
N ALA A 127 -0.47 1.43 14.91
CA ALA A 127 -1.24 2.33 15.76
C ALA A 127 -1.41 1.79 17.19
N LEU A 128 -1.62 0.48 17.34
CA LEU A 128 -1.71 -0.18 18.65
C LEU A 128 -0.43 -0.02 19.46
N CYS A 129 0.75 -0.11 18.84
CA CYS A 129 2.02 0.12 19.54
C CYS A 129 2.03 1.47 20.27
N VAL A 130 1.53 2.52 19.61
CA VAL A 130 1.47 3.87 20.19
C VAL A 130 0.41 4.00 21.28
N VAL A 131 -0.66 3.19 21.26
CA VAL A 131 -1.67 3.13 22.32
C VAL A 131 -1.16 2.42 23.57
N PHE A 132 -0.28 1.43 23.43
CA PHE A 132 0.30 0.73 24.58
C PHE A 132 1.54 1.43 25.15
N ILE A 133 2.38 2.02 24.30
CA ILE A 133 3.58 2.76 24.73
C ILE A 133 3.16 4.16 25.20
N ARG A 134 3.40 4.46 26.49
CA ARG A 134 3.04 5.75 27.11
C ARG A 134 4.23 6.67 27.38
N SER A 135 5.45 6.13 27.39
CA SER A 135 6.70 6.83 27.70
C SER A 135 7.74 6.67 26.58
N CYS A 136 8.65 7.64 26.49
CA CYS A 136 9.81 7.61 25.59
C CYS A 136 10.94 6.68 26.07
N ALA A 137 10.80 6.11 27.28
CA ALA A 137 11.69 5.16 27.92
C ALA A 137 11.09 3.76 27.86
#